data_AF-A0A0X4EXB9-F1
#
_entry.id   AF-A0A0X4EXB9-F1
#
_cell.length_a   1.000
_cell.length_b   1.000
_cell.length_c   1.000
_cell.angle_alpha   90.00
_cell.angle_beta   90.00
_cell.angle_gamma   90.00
#
_symmetry.space_group_name_H-M   'P 1'
#
loop_
_entity.id
_entity.type
_entity.pdbx_description
1 polymer ?
#
loop_
_entity_poly.entity_id
_entity_poly.type
_entity_poly.pdbx_seq_one_letter_code
_entity_poly.pdbx_strand_id
1 'polypeptide(L)'
;MTDEKKDKPSFPAGLGIMDKIWEWQWIIRFIYIVLFADLALLAYSGQGILTWPVQAISWTEHLGFFCVALAALGLIATTLMPVAANVFRQVLNAIIYSSIFPDILRPQSDYQRHPGEVPSREVLDLALKENNQFLLNYYEKHDSAWRSKFSERFKVGDLLFGLLFFMILDYHPHWFSHSQHSLARDLFNLGGDEGFIIFSIILITVFSALMNIWFGKWDWGHIYYPPLYRKKEEARRKQREMEAEWRRQDR
;
A
#
# COMPACT_ATOMS: atom_id res chain seq x y z
N MET A 1 41.32 -16.68 32.70
CA MET A 1 40.48 -15.55 32.23
C MET A 1 39.31 -16.17 31.49
N THR A 2 38.18 -16.23 32.16
CA THR A 2 36.95 -16.90 31.73
C THR A 2 36.11 -15.96 30.86
N ASP A 3 35.75 -16.45 29.68
CA ASP A 3 34.74 -15.88 28.79
C ASP A 3 33.37 -15.91 29.48
N GLU A 4 32.89 -14.75 29.93
CA GLU A 4 31.47 -14.55 30.21
C GLU A 4 30.74 -14.20 28.91
N LYS A 5 30.15 -15.21 28.28
CA LYS A 5 28.99 -15.03 27.41
C LYS A 5 27.90 -14.33 28.22
N LYS A 6 27.70 -13.04 28.01
CA LYS A 6 26.48 -12.35 28.43
C LYS A 6 25.33 -12.87 27.58
N ASP A 7 24.66 -13.90 28.08
CA ASP A 7 23.32 -14.27 27.67
C ASP A 7 22.43 -13.03 27.81
N LYS A 8 22.01 -12.49 26.67
CA LYS A 8 20.95 -11.48 26.63
C LYS A 8 19.70 -12.15 27.20
N PRO A 9 19.05 -11.57 28.23
CA PRO A 9 17.81 -12.13 28.75
C PRO A 9 16.77 -12.13 27.61
N SER A 10 16.33 -13.33 27.26
CA SER A 10 15.18 -13.54 26.38
C SER A 10 13.95 -12.93 27.05
N PHE A 11 13.55 -11.75 26.58
CA PHE A 11 12.30 -11.13 26.98
C PHE A 11 11.12 -12.06 26.62
N PRO A 12 10.12 -12.22 27.51
CA PRO A 12 8.99 -13.10 27.26
C PRO A 12 8.19 -12.60 26.04
N ALA A 13 7.81 -13.52 25.16
CA ALA A 13 7.16 -13.28 23.87
C ALA A 13 5.91 -12.37 23.90
N GLY A 14 5.31 -12.14 25.07
CA GLY A 14 4.18 -11.23 25.26
C GLY A 14 4.54 -9.73 25.16
N LEU A 15 5.73 -9.31 25.57
CA LEU A 15 6.15 -7.90 25.47
C LEU A 15 6.55 -7.50 24.04
N GLY A 16 7.07 -8.45 23.25
CA GLY A 16 7.36 -8.23 21.84
C GLY A 16 6.11 -8.00 20.97
N ILE A 17 4.92 -8.38 21.46
CA ILE A 17 3.64 -8.05 20.81
C ILE A 17 3.25 -6.60 21.14
N MET A 18 3.49 -6.14 22.37
CA MET A 18 3.25 -4.75 22.76
C MET A 18 4.15 -3.75 22.02
N ASP A 19 5.43 -4.06 21.85
CA ASP A 19 6.33 -3.23 21.05
C ASP A 19 5.89 -3.17 19.58
N LYS A 20 5.32 -4.27 19.05
CA LYS A 20 4.74 -4.33 17.71
C LYS A 20 3.45 -3.54 17.57
N ILE A 21 2.65 -3.36 18.62
CA ILE A 21 1.44 -2.51 18.58
C ILE A 21 1.82 -1.05 18.26
N TRP A 22 3.05 -0.63 18.57
CA TRP A 22 3.54 0.71 18.24
C TRP A 22 3.94 0.87 16.76
N GLU A 23 4.05 -0.23 16.01
CA GLU A 23 4.19 -0.18 14.55
C GLU A 23 2.80 0.01 13.93
N TRP A 24 2.60 1.14 13.25
CA TRP A 24 1.32 1.46 12.60
C TRP A 24 0.79 0.34 11.67
N GLN A 25 1.68 -0.45 11.05
CA GLN A 25 1.31 -1.59 10.22
C GLN A 25 0.57 -2.68 11.01
N TRP A 26 0.96 -2.93 12.26
CA TRP A 26 0.31 -3.91 13.12
C TRP A 26 -1.06 -3.45 13.58
N ILE A 27 -1.22 -2.17 13.89
CA ILE A 27 -2.53 -1.59 14.23
C ILE A 27 -3.51 -1.83 13.08
N ILE A 28 -3.10 -1.55 11.84
CA ILE A 28 -4.00 -1.75 10.70
C ILE A 28 -4.30 -3.24 10.48
N ARG A 29 -3.30 -4.14 10.63
CA ARG A 29 -3.56 -5.60 10.56
C ARG A 29 -4.54 -6.05 11.63
N PHE A 30 -4.42 -5.51 12.84
CA PHE A 30 -5.32 -5.84 13.93
C PHE A 30 -6.75 -5.40 13.61
N ILE A 31 -6.95 -4.15 13.16
CA ILE A 31 -8.28 -3.65 12.75
C ILE A 31 -8.83 -4.51 11.60
N TYR A 32 -7.99 -4.86 10.62
CA TYR A 32 -8.37 -5.75 9.51
C TYR A 32 -8.88 -7.11 9.99
N ILE A 33 -8.19 -7.73 10.96
CA ILE A 33 -8.60 -9.02 11.56
C ILE A 33 -9.93 -8.85 12.31
N VAL A 34 -10.09 -7.78 13.08
CA VAL A 34 -11.31 -7.52 13.86
C VAL A 34 -12.51 -7.32 12.93
N LEU A 35 -12.37 -6.51 11.88
CA LEU A 35 -13.45 -6.29 10.90
C LEU A 35 -13.81 -7.58 10.16
N PHE A 36 -12.83 -8.40 9.80
CA PHE A 36 -13.11 -9.71 9.21
C PHE A 36 -13.85 -10.63 10.18
N ALA A 37 -13.43 -10.66 11.44
CA ALA A 37 -14.09 -11.46 12.46
C ALA A 37 -15.55 -11.02 12.68
N ASP A 38 -15.82 -9.71 12.62
CA ASP A 38 -17.19 -9.18 12.69
C ASP A 38 -18.05 -9.68 11.54
N LEU A 39 -17.54 -9.54 10.31
CA LEU A 39 -18.21 -10.03 9.10
C LEU A 39 -18.40 -11.56 9.10
N ALA A 40 -17.43 -12.31 9.61
CA ALA A 40 -17.53 -13.76 9.71
C ALA A 40 -18.62 -14.16 10.71
N LEU A 41 -18.69 -13.50 11.87
CA LEU A 41 -19.74 -13.74 12.87
C LEU A 41 -21.11 -13.34 12.32
N LEU A 42 -21.21 -12.19 11.66
CA LEU A 42 -22.39 -11.77 10.94
C LEU A 42 -22.89 -12.82 9.93
N ALA A 43 -21.98 -13.41 9.16
CA ALA A 43 -22.32 -14.46 8.19
C ALA A 43 -22.76 -15.77 8.86
N TYR A 44 -22.17 -16.11 10.02
CA TYR A 44 -22.49 -17.33 10.75
C TYR A 44 -23.82 -17.26 11.49
N SER A 45 -24.14 -16.11 12.06
CA SER A 45 -25.21 -16.01 13.05
C SER A 45 -26.16 -14.82 12.91
N GLY A 46 -25.86 -13.91 11.98
CA GLY A 46 -26.61 -12.68 11.80
C GLY A 46 -26.40 -11.65 12.92
N GLN A 47 -25.38 -11.80 13.76
CA GLN A 47 -25.03 -10.86 14.83
C GLN A 47 -23.54 -10.52 14.79
N GLY A 48 -23.21 -9.23 14.89
CA GLY A 48 -21.82 -8.77 14.99
C GLY A 48 -21.19 -9.10 16.36
N ILE A 49 -19.87 -8.89 16.48
CA ILE A 49 -19.06 -9.14 17.68
C ILE A 49 -19.67 -8.49 18.92
N LEU A 50 -20.18 -7.27 18.79
CA LEU A 50 -20.70 -6.50 19.93
C LEU A 50 -22.04 -7.02 20.45
N THR A 51 -22.83 -7.67 19.60
CA THR A 51 -24.16 -8.19 19.96
C THR A 51 -24.17 -9.69 20.22
N TRP A 52 -23.02 -10.35 20.04
CA TRP A 52 -22.86 -11.78 20.28
C TRP A 52 -23.03 -12.13 21.76
N PRO A 53 -23.97 -13.04 22.13
CA PRO A 53 -24.24 -13.36 23.52
C PRO A 53 -23.07 -14.16 24.14
N VAL A 54 -22.26 -13.47 24.94
CA VAL A 54 -21.09 -14.03 25.65
C VAL A 54 -21.47 -15.17 26.62
N GLN A 55 -22.72 -15.22 27.07
CA GLN A 55 -23.20 -16.15 28.09
C GLN A 55 -23.61 -17.54 27.56
N ALA A 56 -23.67 -17.73 26.23
CA ALA A 56 -24.08 -18.99 25.61
C ALA A 56 -22.94 -19.77 24.93
N ILE A 57 -21.67 -19.41 25.19
CA ILE A 57 -20.52 -19.93 24.44
C ILE A 57 -20.08 -21.29 25.00
N SER A 58 -20.55 -22.37 24.38
CA SER A 58 -19.86 -23.65 24.32
C SER A 58 -18.68 -23.53 23.33
N TRP A 59 -17.52 -23.07 23.81
CA TRP A 59 -16.33 -22.82 22.97
C TRP A 59 -15.95 -24.00 22.06
N THR A 60 -16.27 -25.22 22.48
CA THR A 60 -16.04 -26.46 21.75
C THR A 60 -16.93 -26.63 20.52
N GLU A 61 -18.16 -26.11 20.52
CA GLU A 61 -19.12 -26.26 19.42
C GLU A 61 -18.81 -25.30 18.27
N HIS A 62 -18.19 -24.16 18.56
CA HIS A 62 -17.86 -23.13 17.57
C HIS A 62 -16.39 -23.12 17.15
N LEU A 63 -15.54 -23.96 17.75
CA LEU A 63 -14.11 -24.02 17.45
C LEU A 63 -13.83 -24.34 15.97
N GLY A 64 -14.61 -25.24 15.39
CA GLY A 64 -14.52 -25.58 13.96
C GLY A 64 -14.80 -24.38 13.05
N PHE A 65 -15.78 -23.56 13.41
CA PHE A 65 -16.09 -22.33 12.67
C PHE A 65 -14.93 -21.33 12.75
N PHE A 66 -14.36 -21.10 13.94
CA PHE A 66 -13.20 -20.20 14.08
C PHE A 66 -11.98 -20.68 13.28
N CYS A 67 -11.72 -21.99 13.24
CA CYS A 67 -10.65 -22.56 12.41
C CYS A 67 -10.88 -22.30 10.92
N VAL A 68 -12.12 -22.49 10.44
CA VAL A 68 -12.48 -22.23 9.04
C VAL A 68 -12.41 -20.73 8.73
N ALA A 69 -12.89 -19.87 9.64
CA ALA A 69 -12.82 -18.42 9.50
C ALA A 69 -11.36 -17.93 9.45
N LEU A 70 -10.49 -18.46 10.30
CA LEU A 70 -9.05 -18.14 10.29
C LEU A 70 -8.39 -18.61 8.98
N ALA A 71 -8.73 -19.80 8.49
CA ALA A 71 -8.22 -20.29 7.21
C ALA A 71 -8.72 -19.42 6.04
N ALA A 72 -10.00 -19.01 6.07
CA ALA A 72 -10.59 -18.12 5.08
C ALA A 72 -9.93 -16.73 5.11
N LEU A 73 -9.67 -16.18 6.30
CA LEU A 73 -8.92 -14.93 6.46
C LEU A 73 -7.53 -15.04 5.83
N GLY A 74 -6.82 -16.13 6.10
CA GLY A 74 -5.50 -16.40 5.51
C GLY A 74 -5.56 -16.44 3.99
N LEU A 75 -6.55 -17.13 3.43
CA LEU A 75 -6.76 -17.20 1.97
C LEU A 75 -7.11 -15.84 1.38
N ILE A 76 -8.04 -15.11 2.00
CA ILE A 76 -8.45 -13.78 1.54
C ILE A 76 -7.28 -12.81 1.56
N ALA A 77 -6.51 -12.79 2.66
CA ALA A 77 -5.38 -11.89 2.81
C ALA A 77 -4.21 -12.21 1.87
N THR A 78 -3.98 -13.49 1.54
CA THR A 78 -2.85 -13.90 0.70
C THR A 78 -3.16 -13.94 -0.80
N THR A 79 -4.39 -14.23 -1.20
CA THR A 79 -4.76 -14.36 -2.62
C THR A 79 -5.80 -13.34 -3.04
N LEU A 80 -6.94 -13.25 -2.36
CA LEU A 80 -8.07 -12.47 -2.85
C LEU A 80 -7.79 -10.97 -2.83
N MET A 81 -7.26 -10.45 -1.72
CA MET A 81 -7.02 -9.00 -1.56
C MET A 81 -5.94 -8.47 -2.50
N PRO A 82 -4.76 -9.10 -2.66
CA PRO A 82 -3.76 -8.63 -3.62
C PRO A 82 -4.29 -8.65 -5.07
N VAL A 83 -5.07 -9.68 -5.44
CA VAL A 83 -5.67 -9.76 -6.78
C VAL A 83 -6.72 -8.67 -6.98
N ALA A 84 -7.63 -8.50 -6.02
CA ALA A 84 -8.66 -7.46 -6.08
C ALA A 84 -8.06 -6.05 -6.10
N ALA A 85 -7.04 -5.79 -5.26
CA ALA A 85 -6.30 -4.54 -5.24
C ALA A 85 -5.65 -4.25 -6.60
N ASN A 86 -5.03 -5.26 -7.22
CA ASN A 86 -4.39 -5.11 -8.53
C ASN A 86 -5.41 -4.79 -9.64
N VAL A 87 -6.56 -5.48 -9.66
CA VAL A 87 -7.64 -5.22 -10.63
C VAL A 87 -8.19 -3.81 -10.43
N PHE A 88 -8.51 -3.44 -9.19
CA PHE A 88 -9.06 -2.12 -8.88
C PHE A 88 -8.08 -1.00 -9.23
N ARG A 89 -6.78 -1.19 -8.93
CA ARG A 89 -5.72 -0.28 -9.34
C ARG A 89 -5.64 -0.11 -10.86
N GLN A 90 -5.77 -1.20 -11.64
CA GLN A 90 -5.78 -1.10 -13.11
C GLN A 90 -7.00 -0.34 -13.63
N VAL A 91 -8.18 -0.58 -13.06
CA VAL A 91 -9.41 0.14 -13.41
C VAL A 91 -9.25 1.63 -13.09
N LEU A 92 -8.77 1.98 -11.90
CA LEU A 92 -8.49 3.37 -11.52
C LEU A 92 -7.44 4.00 -12.45
N ASN A 93 -6.39 3.26 -12.81
CA ASN A 93 -5.38 3.74 -13.74
C ASN A 93 -5.99 4.06 -15.11
N ALA A 94 -6.84 3.18 -15.65
CA ALA A 94 -7.54 3.43 -16.90
C ALA A 94 -8.45 4.67 -16.83
N ILE A 95 -9.10 4.89 -15.68
CA ILE A 95 -9.97 6.05 -15.46
C ILE A 95 -9.15 7.35 -15.34
N ILE A 96 -8.08 7.36 -14.53
CA ILE A 96 -7.25 8.55 -14.28
C ILE A 96 -6.52 9.00 -15.55
N TYR A 97 -6.01 8.04 -16.33
CA TYR A 97 -5.32 8.33 -17.59
C TYR A 97 -6.26 8.46 -18.80
N SER A 98 -7.58 8.28 -18.59
CA SER A 98 -8.55 8.64 -19.62
C SER A 98 -8.64 10.16 -19.78
N SER A 99 -9.15 10.61 -20.93
CA SER A 99 -9.35 12.04 -21.24
C SER A 99 -10.35 12.75 -20.33
N ILE A 100 -10.94 12.07 -19.35
CA ILE A 100 -12.03 12.56 -18.51
C ILE A 100 -11.50 13.33 -17.29
N PHE A 101 -10.29 13.03 -16.80
CA PHE A 101 -9.73 13.67 -15.61
C PHE A 101 -8.81 14.87 -15.94
N PRO A 102 -8.89 15.98 -15.16
CA PRO A 102 -8.02 17.14 -15.34
C PRO A 102 -6.54 16.80 -15.15
N ASP A 103 -5.66 17.43 -15.93
CA ASP A 103 -4.20 17.25 -15.87
C ASP A 103 -3.59 17.44 -14.47
N ILE A 104 -4.29 18.14 -13.58
CA ILE A 104 -3.88 18.41 -12.19
C ILE A 104 -3.85 17.11 -11.34
N LEU A 105 -4.69 16.13 -11.67
CA LEU A 105 -4.74 14.83 -11.00
C LEU A 105 -3.92 13.75 -11.71
N ARG A 106 -3.36 14.06 -12.89
CA ARG A 106 -2.43 13.16 -13.54
C ARG A 106 -1.16 13.11 -12.70
N PRO A 107 -0.67 11.92 -12.34
CA PRO A 107 0.66 11.78 -11.75
C PRO A 107 1.61 12.53 -12.66
N GLN A 108 2.30 13.52 -12.09
CA GLN A 108 3.18 14.40 -12.84
C GLN A 108 4.13 13.49 -13.64
N SER A 109 3.98 13.48 -14.97
CA SER A 109 4.72 12.59 -15.88
C SER A 109 6.19 12.62 -15.48
N ASP A 110 6.84 11.46 -15.34
CA ASP A 110 8.26 11.04 -15.22
C ASP A 110 9.42 12.05 -15.39
N TYR A 111 9.17 13.34 -15.31
CA TYR A 111 9.95 14.45 -15.84
C TYR A 111 10.14 15.56 -14.81
N GLN A 112 9.84 15.30 -13.53
CA GLN A 112 10.45 16.06 -12.44
C GLN A 112 11.86 15.50 -12.12
N ARG A 113 12.72 15.35 -13.13
CA ARG A 113 13.76 16.36 -13.37
C ARG A 113 14.56 16.90 -12.18
N HIS A 114 14.87 16.13 -11.13
CA HIS A 114 15.82 16.65 -10.13
C HIS A 114 17.20 16.81 -10.80
N PRO A 115 17.88 17.96 -10.60
CA PRO A 115 19.20 18.18 -11.20
C PRO A 115 20.20 17.09 -10.78
N GLY A 116 20.80 16.40 -11.76
CA GLY A 116 21.82 15.37 -11.52
C GLY A 116 21.29 13.93 -11.49
N GLU A 117 19.98 13.74 -11.57
CA GLU A 117 19.33 12.43 -11.64
C GLU A 117 19.11 11.96 -13.08
N VAL A 118 19.37 10.68 -13.33
CA VAL A 118 19.15 10.01 -14.62
C VAL A 118 18.37 8.72 -14.42
N PRO A 119 17.51 8.30 -15.36
CA PRO A 119 16.86 7.01 -15.26
C PRO A 119 17.87 5.87 -15.08
N SER A 120 17.62 4.97 -14.13
CA SER A 120 18.53 3.87 -13.77
C SER A 120 18.97 3.01 -14.96
N ARG A 121 18.08 2.78 -15.94
CA ARG A 121 18.39 2.07 -17.19
C ARG A 121 19.55 2.70 -17.97
N GLU A 122 19.67 4.02 -17.95
CA GLU A 122 20.72 4.72 -18.66
C GLU A 122 22.10 4.53 -18.00
N VAL A 123 22.13 4.35 -16.67
CA VAL A 123 23.35 4.01 -15.94
C VAL A 123 23.77 2.56 -16.23
N LEU A 124 22.80 1.65 -16.36
CA LEU A 124 23.06 0.27 -16.79
C LEU A 124 23.66 0.24 -18.21
N ASP A 125 23.06 0.97 -19.15
CA ASP A 125 23.58 1.03 -20.53
C ASP A 125 25.02 1.56 -20.57
N LEU A 126 25.33 2.57 -19.74
CA LEU A 126 26.68 3.09 -19.60
C LEU A 126 27.64 2.05 -19.00
N ALA A 127 27.23 1.36 -17.93
CA ALA A 127 28.02 0.33 -17.28
C ALA A 127 28.39 -0.81 -18.24
N LEU A 128 27.42 -1.25 -19.05
CA LEU A 128 27.62 -2.29 -20.07
C LEU A 128 28.52 -1.80 -21.20
N LYS A 129 28.33 -0.56 -21.66
CA LYS A 129 29.14 0.02 -22.74
C LYS A 129 30.59 0.25 -22.34
N GLU A 130 30.84 0.69 -21.11
CA GLU A 130 32.18 0.95 -20.58
C GLU A 130 32.81 -0.29 -19.92
N ASN A 131 32.09 -1.43 -19.88
CA ASN A 131 32.46 -2.65 -19.17
C ASN A 131 32.94 -2.37 -17.73
N ASN A 132 32.23 -1.46 -17.05
CA ASN A 132 32.64 -0.91 -15.77
C ASN A 132 31.92 -1.60 -14.62
N GLN A 133 32.62 -2.50 -13.93
CA GLN A 133 32.08 -3.27 -12.81
C GLN A 133 31.58 -2.40 -11.65
N PHE A 134 32.20 -1.24 -11.44
CA PHE A 134 31.77 -0.32 -10.37
C PHE A 134 30.38 0.26 -10.66
N LEU A 135 30.13 0.69 -11.90
CA LEU A 135 28.82 1.22 -12.31
C LEU A 135 27.74 0.14 -12.29
N LEU A 136 28.10 -1.09 -12.66
CA LEU A 136 27.17 -2.22 -12.62
C LEU A 136 26.75 -2.53 -11.18
N ASN A 137 27.70 -2.67 -10.25
CA ASN A 137 27.41 -2.90 -8.83
C ASN A 137 26.61 -1.74 -8.21
N TYR A 138 26.90 -0.51 -8.64
CA TYR A 138 26.15 0.68 -8.20
C TYR A 138 24.69 0.65 -8.66
N TYR A 139 24.44 0.27 -9.93
CA TYR A 139 23.10 0.06 -10.45
C TYR A 139 22.36 -1.05 -9.69
N GLU A 140 22.97 -2.22 -9.51
CA GLU A 140 22.33 -3.37 -8.85
C GLU A 140 21.93 -3.06 -7.40
N LYS A 141 22.80 -2.37 -6.66
CA LYS A 141 22.50 -1.92 -5.29
C LYS A 141 21.32 -0.94 -5.26
N HIS A 142 21.23 -0.04 -6.24
CA HIS A 142 20.13 0.90 -6.32
C HIS A 142 18.81 0.21 -6.72
N ASP A 143 18.84 -0.64 -7.74
CA ASP A 143 17.66 -1.35 -8.25
C ASP A 143 17.08 -2.29 -7.19
N SER A 144 17.93 -3.04 -6.48
CA SER A 144 17.48 -3.90 -5.36
C SER A 144 16.83 -3.08 -4.24
N ALA A 145 17.43 -1.97 -3.82
CA ALA A 145 16.87 -1.08 -2.80
C ALA A 145 15.55 -0.45 -3.26
N TRP A 146 15.45 -0.05 -4.52
CA TRP A 146 14.25 0.51 -5.12
C TRP A 146 13.12 -0.52 -5.18
N ARG A 147 13.40 -1.75 -5.66
CA ARG A 147 12.43 -2.86 -5.69
C ARG A 147 11.92 -3.24 -4.31
N SER A 148 12.79 -3.25 -3.29
CA SER A 148 12.36 -3.53 -1.90
C SER A 148 11.39 -2.47 -1.41
N LYS A 149 11.74 -1.18 -1.56
CA LYS A 149 10.86 -0.06 -1.17
C LYS A 149 9.53 -0.08 -1.92
N PHE A 150 9.57 -0.43 -3.21
CA PHE A 150 8.37 -0.55 -4.04
C PHE A 150 7.48 -1.68 -3.52
N SER A 151 8.04 -2.88 -3.34
CA SER A 151 7.34 -4.07 -2.82
C SER A 151 6.72 -3.84 -1.44
N GLU A 152 7.46 -3.24 -0.50
CA GLU A 152 6.96 -2.93 0.84
C GLU A 152 5.76 -1.97 0.80
N ARG A 153 5.83 -0.94 -0.05
CA ARG A 153 4.72 0.01 -0.19
C ARG A 153 3.49 -0.61 -0.84
N PHE A 154 3.63 -1.50 -1.83
CA PHE A 154 2.47 -2.20 -2.38
C PHE A 154 1.82 -3.12 -1.37
N LYS A 155 2.61 -3.81 -0.53
CA LYS A 155 2.05 -4.61 0.58
C LYS A 155 1.24 -3.75 1.56
N VAL A 156 1.71 -2.53 1.84
CA VAL A 156 0.93 -1.55 2.62
C VAL A 156 -0.35 -1.15 1.88
N GLY A 157 -0.25 -0.85 0.58
CA GLY A 157 -1.39 -0.47 -0.25
C GLY A 157 -2.47 -1.56 -0.27
N ASP A 158 -2.08 -2.82 -0.44
CA ASP A 158 -3.00 -3.97 -0.43
C ASP A 158 -3.72 -4.10 0.92
N LEU A 159 -3.00 -3.81 2.01
CA LEU A 159 -3.52 -3.85 3.37
C LEU A 159 -4.53 -2.72 3.62
N LEU A 160 -4.22 -1.49 3.19
CA LEU A 160 -5.15 -0.35 3.25
C LEU A 160 -6.38 -0.57 2.37
N PHE A 161 -6.20 -1.15 1.18
CA PHE A 161 -7.30 -1.53 0.31
C PHE A 161 -8.23 -2.55 0.98
N GLY A 162 -7.66 -3.61 1.57
CA GLY A 162 -8.42 -4.61 2.30
C GLY A 162 -9.15 -4.02 3.51
N LEU A 163 -8.52 -3.06 4.22
CA LEU A 163 -9.15 -2.33 5.32
C LEU A 163 -10.36 -1.52 4.84
N LEU A 164 -10.23 -0.75 3.77
CA LEU A 164 -11.35 -0.01 3.18
C LEU A 164 -12.47 -0.94 2.73
N PHE A 165 -12.09 -2.03 2.08
CA PHE A 165 -13.04 -3.03 1.61
C PHE A 165 -13.87 -3.57 2.78
N PHE A 166 -13.24 -4.01 3.87
CA PHE A 166 -13.97 -4.50 5.03
C PHE A 166 -14.76 -3.41 5.76
N MET A 167 -14.25 -2.17 5.86
CA MET A 167 -15.05 -1.07 6.44
C MET A 167 -16.34 -0.81 5.65
N ILE A 168 -16.27 -0.86 4.31
CA ILE A 168 -17.45 -0.67 3.45
C ILE A 168 -18.42 -1.83 3.61
N LEU A 169 -17.92 -3.07 3.63
CA LEU A 169 -18.77 -4.24 3.82
C LEU A 169 -19.43 -4.25 5.20
N ASP A 170 -18.67 -3.89 6.24
CA ASP A 170 -19.15 -3.84 7.62
C ASP A 170 -20.19 -2.74 7.82
N TYR A 171 -20.10 -1.63 7.09
CA TYR A 171 -21.15 -0.61 7.06
C TYR A 171 -22.43 -1.06 6.35
N HIS A 172 -22.33 -1.97 5.39
CA HIS A 172 -23.46 -2.50 4.62
C HIS A 172 -23.74 -3.98 4.93
N PRO A 173 -24.11 -4.33 6.18
CA PRO A 173 -24.31 -5.73 6.59
C PRO A 173 -25.44 -6.41 5.81
N HIS A 174 -26.40 -5.62 5.30
CA HIS A 174 -27.49 -6.07 4.43
C HIS A 174 -27.02 -6.77 3.14
N TRP A 175 -25.78 -6.56 2.71
CA TRP A 175 -25.24 -7.25 1.54
C TRP A 175 -24.91 -8.73 1.82
N PHE A 176 -24.68 -9.11 3.07
CA PHE A 176 -24.29 -10.48 3.45
C PHE A 176 -25.29 -11.17 4.38
N SER A 177 -26.06 -10.42 5.15
CA SER A 177 -27.05 -10.99 6.06
C SER A 177 -28.23 -10.04 6.26
N HIS A 178 -29.36 -10.55 6.72
CA HIS A 178 -30.48 -9.71 7.16
C HIS A 178 -30.21 -9.05 8.53
N SER A 179 -28.97 -9.06 9.02
CA SER A 179 -28.62 -8.47 10.30
C SER A 179 -28.77 -6.95 10.28
N GLN A 180 -29.11 -6.40 11.45
CA GLN A 180 -29.18 -4.96 11.67
C GLN A 180 -27.99 -4.43 12.49
N HIS A 181 -27.12 -5.32 13.00
CA HIS A 181 -26.08 -5.02 13.97
C HIS A 181 -24.71 -5.49 13.48
N SER A 182 -23.92 -4.57 12.93
CA SER A 182 -22.50 -4.74 12.61
C SER A 182 -21.68 -3.75 13.44
N LEU A 183 -20.39 -4.04 13.64
CA LEU A 183 -19.53 -3.21 14.47
C LEU A 183 -19.53 -1.75 14.00
N ALA A 184 -19.34 -1.51 12.70
CA ALA A 184 -19.37 -0.17 12.13
C ALA A 184 -20.73 0.52 12.36
N ARG A 185 -21.84 -0.19 12.09
CA ARG A 185 -23.19 0.38 12.22
C ARG A 185 -23.57 0.67 13.68
N ASP A 186 -23.23 -0.22 14.60
CA ASP A 186 -23.47 -0.03 16.03
C ASP A 186 -22.60 1.12 16.57
N LEU A 187 -21.36 1.27 16.09
CA LEU A 187 -20.50 2.41 16.43
C LEU A 187 -21.05 3.75 15.89
N PHE A 188 -21.69 3.76 14.71
CA PHE A 188 -22.39 4.95 14.19
C PHE A 188 -23.65 5.27 14.97
N ASN A 189 -24.46 4.26 15.28
CA ASN A 189 -25.70 4.44 16.03
C ASN A 189 -25.43 5.00 17.44
N LEU A 190 -24.27 4.68 18.04
CA LEU A 190 -23.83 5.28 19.32
C LEU A 190 -23.50 6.77 19.22
N GLY A 191 -23.00 7.23 18.07
CA GLY A 191 -22.59 8.62 17.83
C GLY A 191 -23.63 9.49 17.13
N GLY A 192 -24.78 8.93 16.71
CA GLY A 192 -25.78 9.64 15.91
C GLY A 192 -25.20 10.25 14.62
N ASP A 193 -25.64 11.45 14.26
CA ASP A 193 -25.19 12.15 13.05
C ASP A 193 -23.69 12.49 13.08
N GLU A 194 -23.12 12.73 14.27
CA GLU A 194 -21.68 13.00 14.42
C GLU A 194 -20.83 11.75 14.15
N GLY A 195 -21.35 10.57 14.49
CA GLY A 195 -20.71 9.28 14.19
C GLY A 195 -20.54 9.05 12.68
N PHE A 196 -21.52 9.45 11.88
CA PHE A 196 -21.44 9.37 10.42
C PHE A 196 -20.34 10.27 9.83
N ILE A 197 -20.20 11.48 10.37
CA ILE A 197 -19.17 12.43 9.94
C ILE A 197 -17.77 11.88 10.26
N ILE A 198 -17.55 11.38 11.47
CA ILE A 198 -16.26 10.81 11.90
C ILE A 198 -15.87 9.62 11.01
N PHE A 199 -16.81 8.73 10.72
CA PHE A 199 -16.56 7.60 9.83
C PHE A 199 -16.20 8.03 8.42
N SER A 200 -16.96 8.98 7.87
CA SER A 200 -16.71 9.51 6.54
C SER A 200 -15.31 10.13 6.46
N ILE A 201 -14.88 10.85 7.50
CA ILE A 201 -13.52 11.40 7.60
C ILE A 201 -12.47 10.29 7.63
N ILE A 202 -12.67 9.23 8.43
CA ILE A 202 -11.75 8.10 8.50
C ILE A 202 -11.65 7.41 7.13
N LEU A 203 -12.80 7.14 6.49
CA LEU A 203 -12.88 6.50 5.18
C LEU A 203 -12.14 7.33 4.13
N ILE A 204 -12.40 8.64 4.07
CA ILE A 204 -11.72 9.57 3.14
C ILE A 204 -10.21 9.62 3.43
N THR A 205 -9.80 9.60 4.69
CA THR A 205 -8.38 9.64 5.09
C THR A 205 -7.66 8.37 4.64
N VAL A 206 -8.24 7.20 4.89
CA VAL A 206 -7.67 5.91 4.46
C VAL A 206 -7.66 5.81 2.93
N PHE A 207 -8.73 6.26 2.26
CA PHE A 207 -8.79 6.32 0.79
C PHE A 207 -7.73 7.25 0.21
N SER A 208 -7.55 8.45 0.78
CA SER A 208 -6.51 9.41 0.37
C SER A 208 -5.10 8.82 0.55
N ALA A 209 -4.84 8.16 1.68
CA ALA A 209 -3.57 7.46 1.92
C ALA A 209 -3.34 6.35 0.88
N LEU A 210 -4.36 5.55 0.57
CA LEU A 210 -4.29 4.52 -0.47
C LEU A 210 -3.98 5.12 -1.84
N MET A 211 -4.68 6.19 -2.23
CA MET A 211 -4.44 6.88 -3.49
C MET A 211 -3.03 7.46 -3.56
N ASN A 212 -2.49 7.99 -2.46
CA ASN A 212 -1.10 8.44 -2.39
C ASN A 212 -0.11 7.28 -2.55
N ILE A 213 -0.39 6.12 -1.96
CA ILE A 213 0.45 4.91 -2.08
C ILE A 213 0.35 4.28 -3.48
N TRP A 214 -0.73 4.45 -4.22
CA TRP A 214 -0.83 3.90 -5.57
C TRP A 214 -0.36 4.87 -6.65
N PHE A 215 -0.67 6.16 -6.50
CA PHE A 215 -0.53 7.18 -7.55
C PHE A 215 0.23 8.44 -7.11
N GLY A 216 0.86 8.43 -5.92
CA GLY A 216 1.65 9.56 -5.42
C GLY A 216 2.82 9.96 -6.34
N LYS A 217 3.57 11.00 -5.96
CA LYS A 217 4.77 11.39 -6.70
C LYS A 217 5.89 10.40 -6.37
N TRP A 218 6.20 9.50 -7.31
CA TRP A 218 7.22 8.48 -7.15
C TRP A 218 8.56 8.90 -7.77
N ASP A 219 9.64 8.52 -7.12
CA ASP A 219 10.90 8.36 -7.80
C ASP A 219 10.84 7.05 -8.62
N TRP A 220 10.65 7.20 -9.93
CA TRP A 220 10.54 6.12 -10.91
C TRP A 220 11.84 5.35 -11.16
N GLY A 221 12.73 5.30 -10.16
CA GLY A 221 14.02 4.64 -10.24
C GLY A 221 15.06 5.50 -10.93
N HIS A 222 15.07 6.80 -10.64
CA HIS A 222 16.17 7.66 -11.01
C HIS A 222 17.38 7.40 -10.11
N ILE A 223 18.57 7.48 -10.69
CA ILE A 223 19.84 7.33 -10.00
C ILE A 223 20.57 8.65 -10.10
N TYR A 224 21.11 9.11 -8.97
CA TYR A 224 21.97 10.28 -8.95
C TYR A 224 23.32 9.96 -9.62
N TYR A 225 23.47 10.40 -10.86
CA TYR A 225 24.73 10.25 -11.60
C TYR A 225 25.00 11.51 -12.45
N PRO A 226 25.54 12.57 -11.82
CA PRO A 226 25.78 13.87 -12.44
C PRO A 226 26.61 13.85 -13.73
N PRO A 227 27.63 12.98 -13.90
CA PRO A 227 28.43 12.96 -15.13
C PRO A 227 27.60 12.63 -16.37
N LEU A 228 26.71 11.63 -16.30
CA LEU A 228 25.81 11.29 -17.41
C LEU A 228 24.74 12.37 -17.59
N TYR A 229 24.24 12.93 -16.49
CA TYR A 229 23.28 14.03 -16.52
C TYR A 229 23.83 15.22 -17.34
N ARG A 230 25.05 15.66 -17.06
CA ARG A 230 25.71 16.76 -17.80
C ARG A 230 25.88 16.44 -19.28
N LYS A 231 26.39 15.24 -19.60
CA LYS A 231 26.54 14.79 -21.01
C LYS A 231 25.21 14.84 -21.77
N LYS A 232 24.11 14.45 -21.13
CA LYS A 232 22.78 14.47 -21.75
C LYS A 232 22.20 15.87 -21.87
N GLU A 233 22.40 16.73 -20.88
CA GLU A 233 21.91 18.11 -20.95
C GLU A 233 22.64 18.90 -22.03
N GLU A 234 23.95 18.66 -22.21
CA GLU A 234 24.73 19.19 -23.32
C GLU A 234 24.22 18.68 -24.68
N ALA A 235 23.93 17.38 -24.81
CA ALA A 235 23.37 16.82 -26.04
C ALA A 235 21.99 17.43 -26.38
N ARG A 236 21.14 17.67 -25.37
CA ARG A 236 19.83 18.33 -25.55
C ARG A 236 19.95 19.80 -25.90
N ARG A 237 20.92 20.52 -25.32
CA ARG A 237 21.20 21.89 -25.71
C ARG A 237 21.59 21.96 -27.17
N LYS A 238 22.50 21.09 -27.62
CA LYS A 238 22.90 21.01 -29.04
C LYS A 238 21.72 20.68 -29.96
N GLN A 239 20.85 19.75 -29.59
CA GLN A 239 19.64 19.46 -30.38
C GLN A 239 18.70 20.66 -30.47
N ARG A 240 18.45 21.36 -29.36
CA ARG A 240 17.62 22.58 -29.36
C ARG A 240 18.24 23.70 -30.21
N GLU A 241 19.56 23.85 -30.15
CA GLU A 241 20.30 24.82 -30.97
C GLU A 241 20.18 24.45 -32.48
N MET A 242 20.38 23.18 -32.85
CA MET A 242 20.21 22.70 -34.23
C MET A 242 18.78 22.84 -34.76
N GLU A 243 17.75 22.49 -33.97
CA GLU A 243 16.35 22.68 -34.35
C GLU A 243 15.99 24.16 -34.52
N ALA A 244 16.55 25.04 -33.69
CA ALA A 244 16.34 26.48 -33.78
C ALA A 244 17.06 27.11 -34.98
N GLU A 245 18.18 26.54 -35.42
CA GLU A 245 18.87 26.92 -36.67
C GLU A 245 18.09 26.43 -37.89
N TRP A 246 17.63 25.18 -37.89
CA TRP A 246 16.80 24.63 -38.96
C TRP A 246 15.51 25.44 -39.18
N ARG A 247 14.78 25.77 -38.10
CA ARG A 247 13.58 26.63 -38.19
C ARG A 247 13.85 28.07 -38.65
N ARG A 248 15.10 28.53 -38.56
CA ARG A 248 15.52 29.86 -39.04
C ARG A 248 15.93 29.84 -40.51
N GLN A 249 16.35 28.70 -41.05
CA GLN A 249 16.63 28.54 -42.49
C GLN A 249 15.37 28.33 -43.33
N ASP A 250 14.30 27.76 -42.74
CA ASP A 250 13.01 27.54 -43.41
C ASP A 250 12.06 28.77 -43.38
N ARG A 251 12.54 29.94 -42.92
CA ARG A 251 11.81 31.23 -42.96
C ARG A 251 12.48 32.21 -43.92
#